data_AF-A0A3F2ZWR1-F1
#
_entry.id   AF-A0A3F2ZWR1-F1
#
_cell.length_a   1.000
_cell.length_b   1.000
_cell.length_c   1.000
_cell.angle_alpha   90.00
_cell.angle_beta   90.00
_cell.angle_gamma   90.00
#
_symmetry.space_group_name_H-M   'P 1'
#
loop_
_entity.id
_entity.type
_entity.pdbx_description
1 polymer ?
#
loop_
_entity_poly.entity_id
_entity_poly.type
_entity_poly.pdbx_seq_one_letter_code
_entity_poly.pdbx_strand_id
1 'polypeptide(L)' 'MHHYITKYKENGKIYAEAWIQINIFSFCLCIWKKRIEI' A
#
# COMPACT_ATOMS: atom_id res chain seq x y z
N MET A 1 -1.26 -7.35 -12.09
CA MET A 1 -0.37 -6.56 -11.21
C MET A 1 -1.06 -5.22 -10.99
N HIS A 2 -1.38 -4.88 -9.75
CA HIS A 2 -2.10 -3.66 -9.41
C HIS A 2 -1.23 -2.80 -8.52
N HIS A 3 -1.16 -1.50 -8.82
CA HIS A 3 -0.52 -0.54 -7.93
C HIS A 3 -1.62 0.13 -7.10
N TYR A 4 -1.49 0.05 -5.79
CA TYR A 4 -2.41 0.67 -4.84
C TYR A 4 -1.71 1.82 -4.14
N ILE A 5 -2.45 2.90 -3.94
CA ILE A 5 -2.08 4.02 -3.08
C ILE A 5 -3.27 4.37 -2.20
N THR A 6 -3.02 4.51 -0.91
CA THR A 6 -4.02 4.93 0.06
C THR A 6 -3.48 6.07 0.91
N LYS A 7 -4.37 6.98 1.29
CA LYS A 7 -4.06 8.07 2.21
C LYS A 7 -4.95 7.92 3.43
N TYR A 8 -4.36 7.95 4.61
CA TYR A 8 -5.10 7.83 5.86
C TYR A 8 -4.48 8.72 6.93
N LYS A 9 -5.28 9.07 7.93
CA LYS A 9 -4.84 9.81 9.11
C LYS A 9 -4.69 8.84 10.27
N GLU A 10 -3.52 8.80 10.86
CA GLU A 10 -3.22 7.96 12.03
C GLU A 10 -2.50 8.82 13.08
N ASN A 11 -2.99 8.80 14.31
CA ASN A 11 -2.40 9.53 15.44
C ASN A 11 -2.16 11.03 15.17
N GLY A 12 -3.10 11.69 14.48
CA GLY A 12 -2.99 13.12 14.14
C GLY A 12 -2.14 13.44 12.90
N LYS A 13 -1.37 12.48 12.40
CA LYS A 13 -0.48 12.62 11.24
C LYS A 13 -1.10 12.01 9.99
N ILE A 14 -0.77 12.55 8.83
CA ILE A 14 -1.28 12.04 7.55
C ILE A 14 -0.22 11.12 6.96
N TYR A 15 -0.65 9.97 6.46
CA TYR A 15 0.22 9.01 5.82
C TYR A 15 -0.28 8.71 4.42
N ALA A 16 0.65 8.61 3.47
CA ALA A 16 0.44 7.95 2.21
C ALA A 16 1.15 6.60 2.24
N GLU A 17 0.43 5.55 1.88
CA GLU A 17 0.97 4.21 1.78
C GLU A 17 0.70 3.66 0.37
N ALA A 18 1.73 3.10 -0.25
CA ALA A 18 1.64 2.52 -1.57
C ALA A 18 2.21 1.10 -1.56
N TRP A 19 1.63 0.20 -2.36
CA TRP A 19 2.14 -1.16 -2.57
C TRP A 19 1.74 -1.69 -3.94
N ILE A 20 2.45 -2.71 -4.40
CA ILE A 20 2.13 -3.43 -5.62
C ILE A 20 1.57 -4.80 -5.23
N GLN A 21 0.38 -5.12 -5.74
CA GLN A 21 -0.24 -6.42 -5.59
C GLN A 21 -0.03 -7.25 -6.86
N ILE A 22 0.49 -8.45 -6.68
CA ILE A 22 0.62 -9.46 -7.72
C ILE A 22 -0.26 -10.64 -7.34
N ASN A 23 -1.27 -10.92 -8.16
CA ASN A 23 -2.13 -12.09 -8.00
C ASN A 23 -1.60 -13.21 -8.89
N ILE A 24 -1.23 -14.36 -8.31
CA ILE A 24 -0.80 -15.55 -9.05
C ILE A 24 -1.58 -16.76 -8.55
N PHE A 25 -2.34 -17.39 -9.46
CA PHE A 25 -3.14 -18.63 -9.33
C PHE A 25 -4.20 -18.70 -8.21
N SER A 26 -4.03 -18.01 -7.09
CA SER A 26 -4.94 -17.75 -5.96
C SER A 26 -4.23 -17.00 -4.83
N PHE A 27 -2.90 -16.83 -4.92
CA PHE A 27 -2.09 -16.11 -3.96
C PHE A 27 -2.06 -14.62 -4.31
N CYS A 28 -2.36 -13.82 -3.29
CA CYS A 28 -2.29 -12.37 -3.33
C CYS A 28 -0.99 -11.93 -2.64
N LEU A 29 0.01 -11.56 -3.43
CA LEU A 29 1.31 -11.10 -2.91
C LEU A 29 1.37 -9.58 -2.95
N CYS A 30 1.43 -8.96 -1.77
CA CYS A 30 1.65 -7.52 -1.63
C CYS A 30 3.14 -7.25 -1.42
N ILE A 31 3.77 -6.64 -2.42
CA ILE A 31 5.20 -6.33 -2.42
C ILE A 31 5.41 -4.81 -2.51
N TRP A 32 6.64 -4.36 -2.20
CA TRP A 32 7.05 -2.95 -2.35
C TRP A 32 6.17 -1.99 -1.55
N LYS A 33 5.71 -2.43 -0.37
CA LYS A 33 4.91 -1.63 0.54
C LYS A 33 5.76 -0.51 1.14
N LYS A 34 5.43 0.75 0.85
CA LYS A 34 6.13 1.93 1.37
C LYS A 34 5.12 2.89 1.99
N ARG A 35 5.40 3.29 3.23
CA ARG A 35 4.64 4.31 3.99
C ARG A 35 5.48 5.56 4.09
N ILE A 36 4.88 6.72 3.80
CA ILE A 36 5.45 8.04 4.00
C ILE A 36 4.49 8.90 4.83
N GLU A 37 5.04 9.76 5.69
CA GLU A 37 4.30 10.80 6.40
C GLU A 37 4.18 12.03 5.49
N ILE A 38 3.03 12.69 5.51
CA ILE A 38 2.70 13.90 4.74
C ILE A 38 2.16 14.98 5.66
#